data_AF-A0A139PT89-F1
#
_entry.id   AF-A0A139PT89-F1
#
_cell.length_a   1.000
_cell.length_b   1.000
_cell.length_c   1.000
_cell.angle_alpha   90.00
_cell.angle_beta   90.00
_cell.angle_gamma   90.00
#
_symmetry.space_group_name_H-M   'P 1'
#
loop_
_entity.id
_entity.type
_entity.pdbx_description
1 polymer ?
#
loop_
_entity_poly.entity_id
_entity_poly.type
_entity_poly.pdbx_seq_one_letter_code
_entity_poly.pdbx_strand_id
1 'polypeptide(L)'
;MLEKTFETELRNQTNAAILVESTDFAREKMTLSNYFYKVKNQYPLTEKQQKLYAILGDVNPEYALKYMTTFLLKFLKKDQLMQKRRDIFVDSLVVLGYIVQNEEGKYELAVDFDKECLSFYLP
;
A
#
# COMPACT_ATOMS: atom_id res chain seq x y z
N MET A 1 6.34 -11.68 -24.50
CA MET A 1 6.44 -12.66 -23.40
C MET A 1 5.17 -12.53 -22.59
N LEU A 2 4.50 -13.63 -22.20
CA LEU A 2 3.41 -13.52 -21.22
C LEU A 2 4.01 -12.99 -19.92
N GLU A 3 3.55 -11.83 -19.46
CA GLU A 3 3.93 -11.29 -18.16
C GLU A 3 3.39 -12.26 -17.09
N LYS A 4 4.28 -13.11 -16.55
CA LYS A 4 3.93 -13.96 -15.42
C LYS A 4 3.82 -13.08 -14.19
N THR A 5 2.60 -13.01 -13.64
CA THR A 5 2.34 -12.36 -12.37
C THR A 5 2.20 -13.39 -11.25
N PHE A 6 2.55 -12.99 -10.04
CA PHE A 6 2.50 -13.81 -8.84
C PHE A 6 1.71 -13.09 -7.76
N GLU A 7 0.93 -13.85 -7.01
CA GLU A 7 0.38 -13.34 -5.76
C GLU A 7 1.51 -13.22 -4.74
N THR A 8 1.59 -12.08 -4.05
CA THR A 8 2.60 -11.80 -3.04
C THR A 8 1.93 -11.18 -1.83
N GLU A 9 2.19 -11.76 -0.66
CA GLU A 9 1.65 -11.26 0.60
C GLU A 9 2.69 -10.41 1.34
N LEU A 10 2.36 -9.16 1.65
CA LEU A 10 3.07 -8.38 2.66
C LEU A 10 2.33 -8.51 3.98
N ARG A 11 2.89 -9.30 4.88
CA ARG A 11 2.35 -9.54 6.22
C ARG A 11 2.92 -8.53 7.20
N ASN A 12 2.06 -7.78 7.86
CA ASN A 12 2.47 -6.90 8.94
C ASN A 12 2.75 -7.71 10.21
N GLN A 13 3.97 -7.60 10.74
CA GLN A 13 4.38 -8.34 11.95
C GLN A 13 3.75 -7.82 13.25
N THR A 14 3.18 -6.61 13.26
CA THR A 14 2.62 -5.96 14.46
C THR A 14 1.09 -6.09 14.58
N ASN A 15 0.35 -6.01 13.48
CA ASN A 15 -1.12 -5.91 13.51
C ASN A 15 -1.85 -6.97 12.66
N ALA A 16 -1.16 -8.04 12.26
CA ALA A 16 -1.68 -9.20 11.52
C ALA A 16 -2.29 -8.90 10.14
N ALA A 17 -2.37 -7.63 9.71
CA ALA A 17 -2.87 -7.26 8.40
C ALA A 17 -2.00 -7.85 7.28
N ILE A 18 -2.66 -8.30 6.21
CA ILE A 18 -2.04 -8.88 5.03
C ILE A 18 -2.41 -8.02 3.83
N LEU A 19 -1.41 -7.56 3.08
CA LEU A 19 -1.61 -6.95 1.77
C LEU A 19 -1.29 -7.97 0.70
N VAL A 20 -2.29 -8.35 -0.09
CA VAL A 20 -2.17 -9.34 -1.17
C VAL A 20 -2.06 -8.61 -2.49
N GLU A 21 -0.89 -8.69 -3.15
CA GLU A 21 -0.58 -7.95 -4.37
C GLU A 21 -0.25 -8.87 -5.56
N SER A 22 -0.62 -8.44 -6.76
CA SER A 22 -0.18 -9.08 -8.02
C SER A 22 1.15 -8.49 -8.49
N THR A 23 2.26 -9.18 -8.20
CA THR A 23 3.62 -8.72 -8.56
C THR A 23 4.15 -9.39 -9.82
N ASP A 24 5.18 -8.80 -10.43
CA ASP A 24 5.89 -9.30 -11.60
C ASP A 24 7.36 -9.56 -11.28
N PHE A 25 8.04 -10.39 -12.07
CA PHE A 25 9.47 -10.68 -11.88
C PHE A 25 10.36 -9.45 -12.04
N ALA A 26 10.04 -8.54 -12.97
CA ALA A 26 10.83 -7.35 -13.26
C ALA A 26 10.66 -6.25 -12.20
N ARG A 27 9.69 -6.41 -11.28
CA ARG A 27 9.35 -5.46 -10.22
C ARG A 27 8.97 -4.09 -10.79
N GLU A 28 8.36 -4.08 -11.96
CA GLU A 28 7.93 -2.86 -12.66
C GLU A 28 6.51 -2.45 -12.31
N LYS A 29 5.66 -3.42 -11.91
CA LYS A 29 4.31 -3.10 -11.42
C LYS A 29 4.39 -2.19 -10.20
N MET A 30 3.43 -1.27 -10.10
CA MET A 30 3.32 -0.30 -9.02
C MET A 30 2.65 -0.92 -7.79
N THR A 31 3.36 -1.85 -7.17
CA THR A 31 2.97 -2.52 -5.93
C THR A 31 3.92 -2.13 -4.82
N LEU A 32 3.45 -2.15 -3.57
CA LEU A 32 4.25 -1.81 -2.41
C LEU A 32 5.38 -2.84 -2.20
N SER A 33 5.12 -4.12 -2.49
CA SER A 33 6.12 -5.20 -2.50
C SER A 33 7.28 -4.90 -3.46
N ASN A 34 6.95 -4.59 -4.72
CA ASN A 34 7.95 -4.30 -5.74
C ASN A 34 8.75 -3.04 -5.39
N TYR A 35 8.06 -2.01 -4.91
CA TYR A 35 8.68 -0.77 -4.48
C TYR A 35 9.67 -1.01 -3.32
N PHE A 36 9.23 -1.65 -2.24
CA PHE A 36 10.10 -1.94 -1.10
C PHE A 36 11.27 -2.85 -1.47
N TYR A 37 11.06 -3.82 -2.35
CA TYR A 37 12.13 -4.65 -2.87
C TYR A 37 13.20 -3.82 -3.58
N LYS A 38 12.80 -2.90 -4.47
CA LYS A 38 13.75 -2.04 -5.19
C LYS A 38 14.45 -1.06 -4.28
N VAL A 39 13.75 -0.41 -3.35
CA VAL A 39 14.35 0.50 -2.36
C VAL A 39 15.40 -0.24 -1.51
N LYS A 40 15.06 -1.41 -0.96
CA LYS A 40 15.96 -2.20 -0.13
C LYS A 40 17.25 -2.62 -0.86
N ASN A 41 17.15 -2.94 -2.15
CA ASN A 41 18.28 -3.36 -2.98
C ASN A 41 18.92 -2.22 -3.78
N GLN A 42 18.47 -0.98 -3.58
CA GLN A 42 18.94 0.21 -4.31
C GLN A 42 18.83 0.08 -5.85
N TYR A 43 17.78 -0.60 -6.32
CA TYR A 43 17.52 -0.74 -7.74
C TYR A 43 16.80 0.49 -8.32
N PRO A 44 16.98 0.78 -9.62
CA PRO A 44 16.28 1.87 -10.29
C PRO A 44 14.75 1.78 -10.16
N LEU A 45 14.15 2.85 -9.64
CA LEU A 45 12.71 3.00 -9.51
C LEU A 45 12.08 3.43 -10.84
N THR A 46 10.92 2.87 -11.17
CA THR A 46 10.09 3.37 -12.28
C THR A 46 9.56 4.77 -11.97
N GLU A 47 9.07 5.50 -12.98
CA GLU A 47 8.51 6.85 -12.77
C GLU A 47 7.39 6.87 -11.71
N LYS A 48 6.51 5.86 -11.71
CA LYS A 48 5.45 5.74 -10.70
C LYS A 48 6.02 5.47 -9.31
N GLN A 49 7.04 4.60 -9.20
CA GLN A 49 7.70 4.30 -7.94
C GLN A 49 8.46 5.52 -7.39
N GLN A 50 9.01 6.38 -8.25
CA GLN A 50 9.65 7.64 -7.85
C GLN A 50 8.64 8.62 -7.23
N LYS A 51 7.39 8.65 -7.69
CA LYS A 51 6.32 9.46 -7.05
C LYS A 51 6.06 9.02 -5.63
N LEU A 52 6.05 7.71 -5.37
CA LEU A 52 5.93 7.15 -4.03
C LEU A 52 7.17 7.44 -3.17
N TYR A 53 8.37 7.33 -3.75
CA TYR A 53 9.62 7.71 -3.08
C TYR A 53 9.67 9.20 -2.71
N ALA A 54 9.12 10.09 -3.53
CA ALA A 54 9.04 11.52 -3.20
C ALA A 54 8.16 11.80 -1.96
N ILE A 55 7.27 10.88 -1.58
CA ILE A 55 6.41 10.98 -0.40
C ILE A 55 7.04 10.27 0.80
N LEU A 56 7.51 9.03 0.61
CA LEU A 56 8.05 8.18 1.68
C LEU A 56 9.52 8.44 1.99
N GLY A 57 10.32 8.90 1.03
CA GLY A 57 11.77 8.96 1.12
C GLY A 57 12.39 7.62 1.51
N ASP A 58 13.44 7.68 2.34
CA ASP A 58 14.18 6.51 2.83
C ASP A 58 13.53 5.84 4.06
N VAL A 59 12.22 6.02 4.24
CA VAL A 59 11.52 5.38 5.37
C VAL A 59 11.67 3.87 5.30
N ASN A 60 11.98 3.27 6.46
CA ASN A 60 12.11 1.83 6.61
C ASN A 60 10.81 1.10 6.16
N PRO A 61 10.89 0.07 5.29
CA PRO A 61 9.72 -0.64 4.77
C PRO A 61 8.77 -1.22 5.84
N GLU A 62 9.30 -1.81 6.91
CA GLU A 62 8.47 -2.39 7.97
C GLU A 62 7.75 -1.31 8.77
N TYR A 63 8.42 -0.18 9.01
CA TYR A 63 7.82 0.99 9.63
C TYR A 63 6.71 1.58 8.76
N ALA A 64 6.97 1.79 7.46
CA ALA A 64 5.95 2.25 6.53
C ALA A 64 4.75 1.31 6.49
N LEU A 65 5.00 0.00 6.35
CA LEU A 65 3.95 -1.01 6.33
C LEU A 65 3.11 -0.98 7.62
N LYS A 66 3.73 -0.85 8.79
CA LYS A 66 3.04 -0.71 10.09
C LYS A 66 2.05 0.46 10.10
N TYR A 67 2.47 1.64 9.67
CA TYR A 67 1.61 2.82 9.73
C TYR A 67 0.51 2.78 8.68
N MET A 68 0.84 2.33 7.47
CA MET A 68 -0.13 2.10 6.40
C MET A 68 -1.22 1.12 6.81
N THR A 69 -0.85 -0.09 7.27
CA THR A 69 -1.85 -1.09 7.66
C THR A 69 -2.60 -0.68 8.93
N THR A 70 -1.98 0.06 9.86
CA THR A 70 -2.70 0.62 11.03
C THR A 70 -3.80 1.59 10.58
N PHE A 71 -3.57 2.38 9.53
CA PHE A 71 -4.62 3.22 8.97
C PHE A 71 -5.72 2.37 8.30
N LEU A 72 -5.33 1.42 7.45
CA LEU A 72 -6.28 0.55 6.73
C LEU A 72 -7.17 -0.26 7.69
N LEU A 73 -6.64 -0.78 8.79
CA LEU A 73 -7.42 -1.54 9.78
C LEU A 73 -8.51 -0.69 10.48
N LYS A 74 -8.47 0.64 10.40
CA LYS A 74 -9.58 1.48 10.90
C LYS A 74 -10.88 1.20 10.13
N PHE A 75 -10.79 0.71 8.89
CA PHE A 75 -11.94 0.31 8.08
C PHE A 75 -12.68 -0.93 8.59
N LEU A 76 -12.13 -1.64 9.58
CA LEU A 76 -12.88 -2.66 10.32
C LEU A 76 -14.14 -2.08 10.98
N LYS A 77 -14.07 -0.83 11.45
CA LYS A 77 -15.11 -0.21 12.28
C LYS A 77 -15.89 0.88 11.57
N LYS A 78 -15.38 1.41 10.45
CA LYS A 78 -15.94 2.57 9.74
C LYS A 78 -15.72 2.42 8.25
N ASP A 79 -16.71 2.77 7.43
CA ASP A 79 -16.55 2.69 5.98
C ASP A 79 -15.87 3.94 5.39
N GLN A 80 -15.86 5.05 6.16
CA GLN A 80 -15.23 6.31 5.79
C GLN A 80 -14.34 6.85 6.91
N LEU A 81 -13.15 7.35 6.55
CA LEU A 81 -12.17 7.92 7.48
C LEU A 81 -11.86 9.37 7.14
N MET A 82 -11.77 10.24 8.15
CA MET A 82 -11.35 11.63 7.98
C MET A 82 -9.97 11.83 8.60
N GLN A 83 -9.10 12.56 7.90
CA GLN A 83 -7.76 12.87 8.39
C GLN A 83 -7.60 14.39 8.54
N LYS A 84 -7.36 14.85 9.77
CA LYS A 84 -7.23 16.29 10.09
C LYS A 84 -5.86 16.89 9.73
N ARG A 85 -4.84 16.04 9.61
CA ARG A 85 -3.46 16.44 9.32
C ARG A 85 -2.90 15.57 8.22
N ARG A 86 -2.12 16.16 7.32
CA ARG A 86 -1.42 15.41 6.28
C ARG A 86 -0.59 14.28 6.91
N ASP A 87 -0.68 13.10 6.31
CA ASP A 87 0.00 11.89 6.75
C ASP A 87 0.59 11.22 5.51
N ILE A 88 1.92 11.14 5.44
CA ILE A 88 2.63 10.61 4.26
C ILE A 88 2.27 9.15 3.97
N PHE A 89 1.87 8.37 4.99
CA PHE A 89 1.45 6.99 4.79
C PHE A 89 0.07 6.93 4.15
N VAL A 90 -0.83 7.84 4.52
CA VAL A 90 -2.15 7.97 3.89
C VAL A 90 -2.01 8.48 2.46
N ASP A 91 -1.18 9.51 2.22
CA ASP A 91 -0.89 10.02 0.88
C ASP A 91 -0.34 8.91 -0.03
N SER A 92 0.54 8.06 0.50
CA SER A 92 1.09 6.91 -0.22
C SER A 92 0.03 5.86 -0.59
N LEU A 93 -0.90 5.58 0.33
CA LEU A 93 -2.02 4.66 0.08
C LEU A 93 -2.93 5.16 -1.05
N VAL A 94 -3.10 6.50 -1.16
CA VAL A 94 -3.83 7.12 -2.29
C VAL A 94 -3.07 6.94 -3.60
N VAL A 95 -1.76 7.19 -3.61
CA VAL A 95 -0.92 7.01 -4.81
C VAL A 95 -0.90 5.56 -5.29
N LEU A 96 -0.92 4.61 -4.35
CA LEU A 96 -1.02 3.18 -4.62
C LEU A 96 -2.43 2.74 -5.04
N GLY A 97 -3.44 3.61 -4.88
CA GLY A 97 -4.83 3.31 -5.23
C GLY A 97 -5.53 2.37 -4.24
N TYR A 98 -5.02 2.22 -3.02
CA TYR A 98 -5.67 1.36 -2.01
C TYR A 98 -6.87 2.06 -1.37
N ILE A 99 -6.79 3.39 -1.30
CA ILE A 99 -7.86 4.27 -0.81
C ILE A 99 -8.06 5.42 -1.79
N VAL A 100 -9.26 5.97 -1.78
CA VAL A 100 -9.64 7.15 -2.55
C VAL A 100 -10.30 8.18 -1.65
N GLN A 101 -10.13 9.47 -1.96
CA GLN A 101 -10.82 10.54 -1.27
C GLN A 101 -12.15 10.84 -1.99
N ASN A 102 -13.25 10.81 -1.27
CA ASN A 102 -14.58 11.15 -1.77
C ASN A 102 -14.80 12.68 -1.82
N GLU A 103 -15.95 13.11 -2.34
CA GLU A 103 -16.30 14.52 -2.51
C GLU A 103 -16.33 15.31 -1.19
N GLU A 104 -16.59 14.64 -0.05
CA GLU A 104 -16.59 15.24 1.28
C GLU A 104 -15.20 15.30 1.93
N GLY A 105 -14.16 14.88 1.20
CA GLY A 105 -12.79 14.85 1.69
C GLY A 105 -12.48 13.68 2.63
N LYS A 106 -13.36 12.67 2.73
CA LYS A 106 -13.13 11.45 3.51
C LYS A 106 -12.51 10.36 2.65
N TYR A 107 -11.75 9.47 3.26
CA TYR A 107 -11.12 8.33 2.62
C TYR A 107 -12.01 7.09 2.69
N GLU A 108 -12.08 6.37 1.57
CA GLU A 108 -12.78 5.10 1.39
C GLU A 108 -11.80 4.06 0.82
N LEU A 109 -12.04 2.78 1.12
CA LEU A 109 -11.28 1.71 0.49
C LEU A 109 -11.65 1.61 -0.99
N ALA A 110 -10.64 1.52 -1.84
CA ALA A 110 -10.80 1.27 -3.28
C ALA A 110 -10.51 -0.19 -3.65
N VAL A 111 -10.32 -1.04 -2.64
CA VAL A 111 -9.87 -2.44 -2.74
C VAL A 111 -10.71 -3.33 -1.85
N ASP A 112 -10.75 -4.62 -2.17
CA ASP A 112 -11.49 -5.59 -1.37
C ASP A 112 -10.79 -5.85 -0.03
N PHE A 113 -11.58 -5.91 1.04
CA PHE A 113 -11.09 -6.15 2.40
C PHE A 113 -11.84 -7.29 3.07
N ASP A 114 -11.15 -8.40 3.26
CA ASP A 114 -11.59 -9.51 4.10
C ASP A 114 -11.32 -9.17 5.57
N LYS A 115 -12.41 -8.88 6.30
CA LYS A 115 -12.37 -8.51 7.72
C LYS A 115 -12.09 -9.69 8.65
N GLU A 116 -12.33 -10.94 8.21
CA GLU A 116 -12.08 -12.13 9.02
C GLU A 116 -10.58 -12.46 9.03
N CYS A 117 -9.95 -12.43 7.84
CA CYS A 117 -8.53 -12.72 7.70
C CYS A 117 -7.63 -11.50 7.86
N LEU A 118 -8.20 -10.28 7.90
CA LEU A 118 -7.49 -9.00 7.84
C LEU A 118 -6.66 -8.83 6.56
N SER A 119 -7.19 -9.33 5.44
CA SER A 119 -6.53 -9.37 4.13
C SER A 119 -7.11 -8.33 3.18
N PHE A 120 -6.24 -7.51 2.59
CA PHE A 120 -6.58 -6.54 1.55
C PHE A 120 -6.11 -7.07 0.20
N TYR A 121 -7.01 -7.15 -0.79
CA TYR A 121 -6.69 -7.66 -2.14
C TYR A 121 -6.51 -6.49 -3.10
N LEU A 122 -5.26 -6.30 -3.53
CA LEU A 122 -4.80 -5.09 -4.18
C LEU A 122 -4.65 -5.29 -5.71
N PRO A 123 -4.86 -4.23 -6.50
CA PRO A 123 -4.86 -4.29 -7.97
C PRO A 123 -3.50 -4.61 -8.61
#